data_AF-A0AAJ1LPC5-F1
#
_entry.id   AF-A0AAJ1LPC5-F1
#
_cell.length_a   1.000
_cell.length_b   1.000
_cell.length_c   1.000
_cell.angle_alpha   90.00
_cell.angle_beta   90.00
_cell.angle_gamma   90.00
#
_symmetry.space_group_name_H-M   'P 1'
#
loop_
_entity.id
_entity.type
_entity.pdbx_description
1 polymer ?
#
loop_
_entity_poly.entity_id
_entity_poly.type
_entity_poly.pdbx_seq_one_letter_code
_entity_poly.pdbx_strand_id
1 'polypeptide(L)' 'MKGLRDLLREWKKKSNQTKKKAKKKRKEKLSTREIEDLMGMHRPCYERRRGALRQK' A
#
# COMPACT_ATOMS: atom_id res chain seq x y z
N MET A 1 -17.16 8.29 -41.70
CA MET A 1 -16.88 9.25 -40.61
C MET A 1 -17.30 8.62 -39.29
N LYS A 2 -16.43 8.60 -38.27
CA LYS A 2 -16.84 8.13 -36.94
C LYS A 2 -17.92 9.07 -36.40
N GLY A 3 -19.04 8.51 -35.97
CA GLY A 3 -20.12 9.31 -35.41
C GLY A 3 -19.78 9.82 -34.01
N LEU A 4 -20.50 10.84 -33.54
CA LEU A 4 -20.39 11.34 -32.18
C LEU A 4 -20.57 10.23 -31.13
N ARG A 5 -21.46 9.27 -31.40
CA ARG A 5 -21.72 8.11 -30.55
C ARG A 5 -20.49 7.19 -30.41
N ASP A 6 -19.73 7.02 -31.49
CA ASP A 6 -18.52 6.18 -31.48
C ASP A 6 -17.40 6.84 -30.68
N LEU A 7 -17.21 8.15 -30.85
CA LEU A 7 -16.26 8.94 -30.07
C LEU A 7 -16.58 8.89 -28.57
N LEU A 8 -17.86 9.00 -28.21
CA LEU A 8 -18.32 8.91 -26.83
C LEU A 8 -18.07 7.51 -26.23
N ARG A 9 -18.30 6.46 -27.03
CA ARG A 9 -18.10 5.06 -26.61
C ARG A 9 -16.63 4.74 -26.37
N GLU A 10 -15.75 5.23 -27.24
CA GLU A 10 -14.30 5.10 -27.11
C GLU A 10 -13.77 5.88 -25.91
N TRP A 11 -14.28 7.10 -25.67
CA TRP A 11 -13.92 7.89 -24.48
C TRP A 11 -14.34 7.17 -23.18
N LYS A 12 -15.56 6.62 -23.14
CA LYS A 12 -16.08 5.87 -21.98
C LYS A 12 -15.27 4.60 -21.71
N LYS A 13 -14.84 3.88 -22.76
CA LYS A 13 -13.92 2.73 -22.65
C LYS A 13 -12.58 3.12 -22.04
N LYS A 14 -11.97 4.19 -22.55
CA LYS A 14 -10.65 4.66 -22.09
C LYS A 14 -10.71 5.09 -20.62
N SER A 15 -11.72 5.87 -20.23
CA SER A 15 -11.96 6.29 -18.84
C SER A 15 -12.15 5.11 -17.87
N ASN A 16 -12.93 4.10 -18.25
CA ASN A 16 -13.16 2.92 -17.43
C ASN A 16 -11.92 2.03 -17.28
N GLN A 17 -11.08 1.92 -18.32
CA GLN A 17 -9.80 1.22 -18.22
C GLN A 17 -8.86 1.90 -17.22
N THR A 18 -8.78 3.24 -17.23
CA THR A 18 -7.93 3.98 -16.27
C THR A 18 -8.40 3.77 -14.84
N LYS A 19 -9.72 3.82 -14.59
CA LYS A 19 -10.30 3.52 -13.26
C LYS A 19 -10.01 2.09 -12.80
N LYS A 20 -10.11 1.10 -13.69
CA LYS A 20 -9.79 -0.30 -13.37
C LYS A 20 -8.30 -0.48 -13.07
N LYS A 21 -7.40 0.14 -13.83
CA LYS A 21 -5.95 0.13 -13.58
C LYS A 21 -5.58 0.81 -12.25
N ALA A 22 -6.23 1.93 -11.93
CA ALA A 22 -6.02 2.64 -10.66
C ALA A 22 -6.51 1.84 -9.44
N LYS A 23 -7.62 1.10 -9.56
CA LYS A 23 -8.07 0.17 -8.51
C LYS A 23 -7.18 -1.07 -8.37
N LYS A 24 -6.55 -1.52 -9.46
CA LYS A 24 -5.64 -2.68 -9.48
C LYS A 24 -4.26 -2.36 -8.93
N LYS A 25 -3.80 -1.11 -9.03
CA LYS A 25 -2.71 -0.62 -8.19
C LYS A 25 -3.21 -0.66 -6.75
N ARG A 26 -2.97 -1.78 -6.07
CA ARG A 26 -3.11 -1.93 -4.63
C ARG A 26 -2.53 -0.66 -4.04
N LYS A 27 -3.38 0.17 -3.40
CA LYS A 27 -2.86 1.12 -2.42
C LYS A 27 -1.96 0.29 -1.52
N GLU A 28 -0.71 0.70 -1.36
CA GLU A 28 0.24 0.05 -0.47
C GLU A 28 -0.37 0.12 0.94
N LYS A 29 -1.19 -0.88 1.24
CA LYS A 29 -1.80 -1.06 2.55
C LYS A 29 -0.71 -1.74 3.33
N LEU A 30 0.06 -0.94 4.06
CA LEU A 30 0.94 -1.48 5.07
C LEU A 30 0.09 -2.34 6.01
N SER A 31 0.57 -3.55 6.27
CA SER A 31 0.04 -4.40 7.34
C SER A 31 0.16 -3.65 8.67
N THR A 32 -0.72 -3.95 9.64
CA THR A 32 -0.59 -3.39 11.00
C THR A 32 0.82 -3.63 11.53
N ARG A 33 1.36 -4.84 11.33
CA ARG A 33 2.73 -5.18 11.73
C ARG A 33 3.81 -4.33 11.04
N GLU A 34 3.65 -4.03 9.75
CA GLU A 34 4.61 -3.18 9.02
C GLU A 34 4.59 -1.74 9.55
N ILE A 35 3.43 -1.25 9.97
CA ILE A 35 3.28 0.05 10.63
C ILE A 35 3.95 0.01 12.02
N GLU A 36 3.71 -1.04 12.80
CA GLU A 36 4.27 -1.23 14.14
C GLU A 36 5.81 -1.34 14.11
N ASP A 37 6.35 -2.06 13.12
CA ASP A 37 7.79 -2.21 12.89
C ASP A 37 8.42 -0.88 12.47
N LEU A 38 7.76 -0.11 11.59
CA LEU A 38 8.19 1.23 11.21
C LEU A 38 8.20 2.20 12.40
N MET A 39 7.18 2.10 13.27
CA MET A 39 7.08 2.86 14.51
C MET A 39 8.05 2.35 15.60
N GLY A 40 8.77 1.25 15.35
CA GLY A 40 9.75 0.70 16.27
C GLY A 40 9.15 0.04 17.51
N MET A 41 7.89 -0.38 17.47
CA MET A 41 7.21 -1.02 18.61
C MET A 41 7.80 -2.38 18.95
N HIS A 42 8.27 -3.14 17.96
CA HIS A 42 8.88 -4.47 18.15
C HIS A 42 10.40 -4.44 18.31
N ARG A 43 10.98 -3.33 18.78
CA ARG A 43 12.42 -3.28 19.03
C ARG A 43 12.79 -4.21 20.20
N PRO A 44 13.79 -5.10 20.04
CA PRO A 44 14.37 -5.80 21.17
C PRO A 44 14.92 -4.80 22.19
N CYS A 45 14.32 -4.77 23.38
CA CYS A 45 14.83 -3.97 24.49
C CYS A 45 15.91 -4.79 25.20
N TYR A 46 17.11 -4.22 25.32
CA TYR A 46 18.19 -4.85 26.08
C TYR A 46 18.30 -4.20 27.46
N GLU A 47 18.30 -5.01 28.49
CA GLU A 47 18.49 -4.61 29.88
C GLU A 47 19.80 -5.18 30.41
N ARG A 48 20.52 -4.42 31.24
CA ARG A 48 21.62 -4.97 32.03
C ARG A 48 21.06 -5.68 33.25
N ARG A 49 21.23 -7.01 33.33
CA ARG A 49 20.89 -7.82 34.52
C ARG A 49 22.13 -8.55 35.01
N ARG A 50 22.50 -8.29 36.27
CA ARG A 50 23.66 -8.93 36.93
C ARG A 50 24.97 -8.82 36.12
N GLY A 51 25.23 -7.66 35.52
CA GLY A 51 26.44 -7.39 34.74
C GLY A 51 26.42 -7.85 33.28
N ALA A 52 25.51 -8.73 32.88
CA ALA A 52 25.32 -9.15 31.50
C ALA A 52 24.22 -8.34 30.80
N LEU A 53 24.38 -8.08 29.51
CA LEU A 53 23.31 -7.54 28.66
C LEU A 53 22.35 -8.70 28.32
N ARG A 54 21.07 -8.56 28.63
CA ARG A 54 20.03 -9.55 28.30
C ARG A 54 18.91 -8.86 27.54
N GLN A 55 18.39 -9.51 26.51
CA GLN A 55 17.14 -9.09 25.91
C GLN A 55 16.02 -9.27 26.96
N LYS A 56 15.18 -8.25 27.10
CA LYS A 56 13.98 -8.28 27.95
C LYS A 56 12.92 -9.18 27.34
#